data_AF-A0A565AXA1-F1
#
_entry.id   AF-A0A565AXA1-F1
#
_cell.length_a   1.000
_cell.length_b   1.000
_cell.length_c   1.000
_cell.angle_alpha   90.00
_cell.angle_beta   90.00
_cell.angle_gamma   90.00
#
_symmetry.space_group_name_H-M   'P 1'
#
loop_
_entity.id
_entity.type
_entity.pdbx_description
1 polymer ?
#
loop_
_entity_poly.entity_id
_entity_poly.type
_entity_poly.pdbx_seq_one_letter_code
_entity_poly.pdbx_strand_id
1 'polypeptide(L)'
;MMYDRKLNKAFDRVMMQIEQLTASSGELSKQAEETRLRNRELQEELEAERAARGSLKSWADQEIARLNESLVVEVSKAEAALRGRQQQRQGKLKRYCKDMVEVNRITSLANQSGCIKAYLEDIKEVGAQIFEARFQSLAADKAKYIAELGALDVVEVTDADFEVTPRRSFEPSSERVVADVAASLNQYGSHMSPQRCVADLSSGSSSDEEGEVRDPSTGEFLAPLSGNPVTPAAQT
;
A
#
# COMPACT_ATOMS: atom_id res chain seq x y z
N MET A 1 47.89 43.90 -80.67
CA MET A 1 48.33 44.55 -79.42
C MET A 1 47.20 44.93 -78.46
N MET A 2 46.15 45.70 -78.81
CA MET A 2 45.09 46.03 -77.81
C MET A 2 44.13 44.85 -77.52
N TYR A 3 43.83 44.01 -78.52
CA TYR A 3 42.97 42.83 -78.39
C TYR A 3 43.63 41.72 -77.54
N ASP A 4 44.92 41.46 -77.77
CA ASP A 4 45.69 40.46 -77.00
C ASP A 4 45.74 40.82 -75.51
N ARG A 5 45.87 42.11 -75.19
CA ARG A 5 45.84 42.61 -73.80
C ARG A 5 44.48 42.41 -73.12
N LYS A 6 43.38 42.53 -73.86
CA LYS A 6 42.02 42.30 -73.33
C LYS A 6 41.73 40.82 -73.14
N LEU A 7 42.19 39.98 -74.07
CA LEU A 7 42.06 38.53 -74.00
C LEU A 7 42.84 37.95 -72.81
N ASN A 8 44.10 38.37 -72.61
CA ASN A 8 44.88 37.95 -71.45
C ASN A 8 44.21 38.35 -70.12
N LYS A 9 43.70 39.58 -70.02
CA LYS A 9 42.95 40.02 -68.82
C LYS A 9 41.63 39.26 -68.59
N ALA A 10 41.02 38.72 -69.64
CA ALA A 10 39.83 37.89 -69.50
C ALA A 10 40.23 36.48 -69.05
N PHE A 11 41.30 35.93 -69.62
CA PHE A 11 41.87 34.65 -69.23
C PHE A 11 42.33 34.64 -67.76
N ASP A 12 43.08 35.66 -67.32
CA ASP A 12 43.53 35.78 -65.93
C ASP A 12 42.36 35.81 -64.94
N ARG A 13 41.26 36.50 -65.30
CA ARG A 13 40.04 36.54 -64.48
C ARG A 13 39.34 35.19 -64.39
N VAL A 14 39.30 34.45 -65.50
CA VAL A 14 38.73 33.09 -65.52
C VAL A 14 39.60 32.15 -64.68
N MET A 15 40.93 32.24 -64.79
CA MET A 15 41.84 31.43 -63.97
C MET A 15 41.67 31.70 -62.48
N MET A 16 41.60 32.97 -62.07
CA MET A 16 41.31 33.33 -60.68
C MET A 16 39.97 32.77 -60.18
N GLN A 17 38.93 32.82 -61.01
CA GLN A 17 37.62 32.26 -60.66
C GLN A 17 37.67 30.74 -60.52
N ILE A 18 38.41 30.04 -61.38
CA ILE A 18 38.60 28.59 -61.29
C ILE A 18 39.35 28.22 -60.02
N GLU A 19 40.41 28.96 -59.67
CA GLU A 19 41.17 28.77 -58.43
C GLU A 19 40.28 28.97 -57.19
N GLN A 20 39.48 30.03 -57.17
CA GLN A 20 38.55 30.32 -56.07
C GLN A 20 37.44 29.27 -55.95
N LEU A 21 36.88 28.81 -57.08
CA LEU A 21 35.88 27.74 -57.11
C LEU A 21 36.47 26.41 -56.66
N THR A 22 37.71 26.11 -57.04
CA THR A 22 38.40 24.88 -56.63
C THR A 22 38.70 24.90 -55.14
N ALA A 23 39.17 26.04 -54.60
CA ALA A 23 39.42 26.21 -53.18
C ALA A 23 38.12 26.08 -52.35
N SER A 24 37.05 26.79 -52.76
CA SER A 24 35.75 26.70 -52.07
C SER A 24 35.11 25.32 -52.18
N SER A 25 35.23 24.65 -53.32
CA SER A 25 34.77 23.27 -53.50
C SER A 25 35.54 22.30 -52.61
N GLY A 26 36.85 22.50 -52.43
CA GLY A 26 37.68 21.70 -51.54
C GLY A 26 37.26 21.86 -50.08
N GLU A 27 37.04 23.10 -49.63
CA GLU A 27 36.60 23.38 -48.26
C GLU A 27 35.20 22.81 -47.97
N LEU A 28 34.25 22.98 -48.91
CA LEU A 28 32.92 22.39 -48.80
C LEU A 28 32.96 20.87 -48.75
N SER A 29 33.83 20.24 -49.56
CA SER A 29 34.02 18.79 -49.54
C SER A 29 34.56 18.33 -48.18
N LYS A 30 35.52 19.05 -47.60
CA LYS A 30 36.06 18.72 -46.28
C LYS A 30 35.00 18.85 -45.18
N GLN A 31 34.24 19.94 -45.19
CA GLN A 31 33.15 20.17 -44.25
C GLN A 31 32.04 19.11 -44.38
N ALA A 32 31.74 18.67 -45.60
CA ALA A 32 30.78 17.59 -45.85
C ALA A 32 31.25 16.27 -45.22
N GLU A 33 32.52 15.90 -45.40
CA GLU A 33 33.08 14.68 -44.79
C GLU A 33 33.14 14.75 -43.26
N GLU A 34 33.54 15.89 -42.69
CA GLU A 34 33.49 16.11 -41.23
C GLU A 34 32.07 15.97 -40.68
N THR A 35 31.08 16.53 -41.38
CA THR A 35 29.67 16.41 -40.99
C THR A 35 29.18 14.97 -41.08
N ARG A 36 29.61 14.20 -42.10
CA ARG A 36 29.27 12.77 -42.23
C ARG A 36 29.86 11.93 -41.10
N LEU A 37 31.11 12.18 -40.74
CA LEU A 37 31.76 11.51 -39.60
C LEU A 37 31.03 11.81 -38.30
N ARG A 38 30.76 13.09 -38.02
CA ARG A 38 30.02 13.49 -36.82
C ARG A 38 28.62 12.89 -36.75
N ASN A 39 27.90 12.83 -37.86
CA ASN A 39 26.58 12.20 -37.90
C ASN A 39 26.65 10.70 -37.62
N ARG A 40 27.72 10.02 -38.05
CA ARG A 40 27.94 8.61 -37.75
C ARG A 40 28.21 8.38 -36.26
N GLU A 41 29.09 9.18 -35.66
CA GLU A 41 29.38 9.13 -34.22
C GLU A 41 28.12 9.36 -33.38
N LEU A 42 27.34 10.40 -33.71
CA LEU A 42 26.07 10.68 -33.03
C LEU A 42 25.05 9.56 -33.20
N GLN A 43 25.04 8.87 -34.35
CA GLN A 43 24.16 7.72 -34.56
C GLN A 43 24.58 6.53 -33.69
N GLU A 44 25.88 6.26 -33.57
CA GLU A 44 26.41 5.21 -32.70
C GLU A 44 26.12 5.51 -31.22
N GLU A 45 26.30 6.76 -30.79
CA GLU A 45 25.93 7.21 -29.43
C GLU A 45 24.43 7.04 -29.15
N LEU A 46 23.57 7.40 -30.11
CA LEU A 46 22.12 7.27 -29.99
C LEU A 46 21.70 5.79 -29.87
N GLU A 47 22.33 4.91 -30.64
CA GLU A 47 22.09 3.46 -30.57
C GLU A 47 22.55 2.88 -29.22
N ALA A 48 23.72 3.31 -28.73
CA ALA A 48 24.22 2.92 -27.42
C ALA A 48 23.30 3.40 -26.29
N GLU A 49 22.80 4.64 -26.36
CA GLU A 49 21.87 5.19 -25.37
C GLU A 49 20.54 4.44 -25.38
N ARG A 50 20.00 4.11 -26.56
CA ARG A 50 18.78 3.30 -26.68
C ARG A 50 18.96 1.91 -26.08
N ALA A 51 20.10 1.27 -26.31
CA ALA A 51 20.41 -0.01 -25.70
C ALA A 51 20.49 0.09 -24.17
N ALA A 52 21.20 1.10 -23.65
CA ALA A 52 21.31 1.35 -22.21
C ALA A 52 19.94 1.61 -21.55
N ARG A 53 19.09 2.43 -22.18
CA ARG A 53 17.71 2.68 -21.73
C ARG A 53 16.88 1.39 -21.73
N GLY A 54 17.05 0.56 -22.77
CA GLY A 54 16.40 -0.75 -22.86
C GLY A 54 16.80 -1.69 -21.71
N SER A 55 18.10 -1.77 -21.41
CA SER A 55 18.62 -2.57 -20.30
C SER A 55 18.13 -2.05 -18.95
N LEU A 56 18.14 -0.73 -18.73
CA LEU A 56 17.65 -0.12 -17.49
C LEU A 56 16.16 -0.41 -17.28
N LYS A 57 15.36 -0.30 -18.34
CA LYS A 57 13.93 -0.62 -18.29
C LYS A 57 13.71 -2.10 -17.93
N SER A 58 14.42 -3.01 -18.58
CA SER A 58 14.32 -4.44 -18.26
C SER A 58 14.70 -4.75 -16.82
N TRP A 59 15.73 -4.08 -16.28
CA TRP A 59 16.12 -4.24 -14.88
C TRP A 59 15.04 -3.71 -13.94
N ALA A 60 14.48 -2.53 -14.23
CA ALA A 60 13.41 -1.95 -13.43
C ALA A 60 12.16 -2.85 -13.42
N ASP A 61 11.77 -3.39 -14.57
CA ASP A 61 10.63 -4.31 -14.69
C ASP A 61 10.86 -5.59 -13.86
N GLN A 62 12.07 -6.15 -13.88
CA GLN A 62 12.45 -7.31 -13.07
C GLN A 62 12.41 -7.00 -11.56
N GLU A 63 12.93 -5.85 -11.16
CA GLU A 63 12.94 -5.45 -9.75
C GLU A 63 11.53 -5.17 -9.22
N ILE A 64 10.67 -4.53 -10.04
CA ILE A 64 9.25 -4.36 -9.72
C ILE A 64 8.56 -5.73 -9.55
N ALA A 65 8.79 -6.67 -10.46
CA ALA A 65 8.23 -8.01 -10.35
C ALA A 65 8.68 -8.72 -9.06
N ARG A 66 9.97 -8.67 -8.76
CA ARG A 66 10.55 -9.25 -7.53
C ARG A 66 9.94 -8.65 -6.26
N LEU A 67 9.80 -7.33 -6.21
CA LEU A 67 9.21 -6.62 -5.08
C LEU A 67 7.72 -6.96 -4.92
N ASN A 68 6.97 -7.06 -6.02
CA ASN A 68 5.57 -7.46 -6.00
C ASN A 68 5.39 -8.89 -5.48
N GLU A 69 6.20 -9.84 -5.96
CA GLU A 69 6.19 -11.22 -5.45
C GLU A 69 6.49 -11.27 -3.96
N SER A 70 7.51 -10.54 -3.51
CA SER A 70 7.84 -10.44 -2.08
C SER A 70 6.70 -9.83 -1.26
N LEU A 71 6.06 -8.78 -1.77
CA LEU A 71 4.93 -8.12 -1.11
C LEU A 71 3.75 -9.08 -0.96
N VAL A 72 3.40 -9.81 -2.02
CA VAL A 72 2.29 -10.79 -2.00
C VAL A 72 2.54 -11.87 -0.93
N VAL A 73 3.78 -12.37 -0.83
CA VAL A 73 4.14 -13.37 0.18
C VAL A 73 4.00 -12.81 1.59
N GLU A 74 4.52 -11.61 1.85
CA GLU A 74 4.45 -10.99 3.19
C GLU A 74 3.01 -10.63 3.58
N VAL A 75 2.21 -10.09 2.65
CA VAL A 75 0.79 -9.84 2.88
C VAL A 75 0.05 -11.14 3.18
N SER A 76 0.31 -12.21 2.41
CA SER A 76 -0.32 -13.52 2.64
C SER A 76 -0.01 -14.09 4.02
N LYS A 77 1.24 -13.95 4.49
CA LYS A 77 1.64 -14.36 5.85
C LYS A 77 0.90 -13.52 6.92
N ALA A 78 0.83 -12.21 6.73
CA ALA A 78 0.13 -11.31 7.65
C ALA A 78 -1.37 -11.65 7.73
N GLU A 79 -2.02 -11.88 6.59
CA GLU A 79 -3.41 -12.30 6.51
C GLU A 79 -3.66 -13.63 7.22
N ALA A 80 -2.80 -14.64 6.97
CA ALA A 80 -2.92 -15.94 7.62
C ALA A 80 -2.78 -15.81 9.16
N ALA A 81 -1.82 -15.01 9.63
CA ALA A 81 -1.62 -14.75 11.05
C ALA A 81 -2.81 -14.00 11.70
N LEU A 82 -3.40 -13.03 10.99
CA LEU A 82 -4.60 -12.32 11.46
C LEU A 82 -5.81 -13.25 11.51
N ARG A 83 -6.01 -14.08 10.47
CA ARG A 83 -7.10 -15.05 10.40
C ARG A 83 -7.01 -16.08 11.53
N GLY A 84 -5.82 -16.63 11.79
CA GLY A 84 -5.59 -17.56 12.91
C GLY A 84 -5.95 -16.94 14.27
N ARG A 85 -5.49 -15.71 14.52
CA ARG A 85 -5.85 -14.97 15.76
C ARG A 85 -7.35 -14.71 15.87
N GLN A 86 -8.01 -14.32 14.78
CA GLN A 86 -9.45 -14.10 14.78
C GLN A 86 -10.23 -15.39 15.08
N GLN A 87 -9.82 -16.52 14.50
CA GLN A 87 -10.44 -17.82 14.78
C GLN A 87 -10.26 -18.22 16.25
N GLN A 88 -9.08 -18.00 16.82
CA GLN A 88 -8.83 -18.25 18.24
C GLN A 88 -9.73 -17.41 19.14
N ARG A 89 -9.85 -16.11 18.86
CA ARG A 89 -10.73 -15.18 19.61
C ARG A 89 -12.20 -15.61 19.54
N GLN A 90 -12.68 -15.94 18.35
CA GLN A 90 -14.04 -16.45 18.18
C GLN A 90 -14.26 -17.77 18.92
N GLY A 91 -13.29 -18.69 18.90
CA GLY A 91 -13.37 -19.94 19.66
C GLY A 91 -13.37 -19.72 21.18
N LYS A 92 -12.59 -18.77 21.67
CA LYS A 92 -12.57 -18.38 23.09
C LYS A 92 -13.90 -17.76 23.51
N LEU A 93 -14.41 -16.81 22.74
CA LEU A 93 -15.69 -16.14 23.00
C LEU A 93 -16.88 -17.12 22.97
N LYS A 94 -16.92 -18.05 22.02
CA LYS A 94 -17.96 -19.10 21.96
C LYS A 94 -17.97 -19.97 23.22
N ARG A 95 -16.79 -20.34 23.73
CA ARG A 95 -16.66 -21.08 24.99
C ARG A 95 -17.15 -20.24 26.16
N TYR A 96 -16.66 -19.01 26.29
CA TYR A 96 -17.12 -18.08 27.33
C TYR A 96 -18.65 -17.93 27.37
N CYS A 97 -19.31 -17.72 26.22
CA CYS A 97 -20.76 -17.62 26.17
C CYS A 97 -21.45 -18.91 26.67
N LYS A 98 -20.91 -20.09 26.32
CA LYS A 98 -21.42 -21.38 26.79
C LYS A 98 -21.22 -21.53 28.30
N ASP A 99 -20.05 -21.19 28.80
CA ASP A 99 -19.70 -21.27 30.22
C ASP A 99 -20.60 -20.33 31.03
N MET A 100 -20.86 -19.13 30.53
CA MET A 100 -21.78 -18.17 31.17
C MET A 100 -23.22 -18.65 31.23
N VAL A 101 -23.71 -19.33 30.20
CA VAL A 101 -25.04 -19.97 30.25
C VAL A 101 -25.08 -21.02 31.36
N GLU A 102 -24.04 -21.83 31.50
CA GLU A 102 -23.99 -22.89 32.51
C GLU A 102 -23.81 -22.33 33.93
N VAL A 103 -22.95 -21.32 34.13
CA VAL A 103 -22.83 -20.58 35.40
C VAL A 103 -24.18 -20.00 35.82
N ASN A 104 -24.88 -19.33 34.90
CA ASN A 104 -26.19 -18.76 35.17
C ASN A 104 -27.22 -19.84 35.54
N ARG A 105 -27.20 -20.97 34.83
CA ARG A 105 -28.08 -22.11 35.11
C ARG A 105 -27.83 -22.68 36.51
N ILE A 106 -26.59 -23.01 36.84
CA ILE A 106 -26.22 -23.62 38.12
C ILE A 106 -26.50 -22.65 39.27
N THR A 107 -26.16 -21.37 39.11
CA THR A 107 -26.46 -20.32 40.10
C THR A 107 -27.98 -20.19 40.33
N SER A 108 -28.78 -20.22 39.26
CA SER A 108 -30.24 -20.20 39.35
C SER A 108 -30.79 -21.40 40.11
N LEU A 109 -30.29 -22.61 39.82
CA LEU A 109 -30.70 -23.84 40.52
C LEU A 109 -30.31 -23.81 42.01
N ALA A 110 -29.10 -23.37 42.34
CA ALA A 110 -28.65 -23.21 43.72
C ALA A 110 -29.54 -22.21 44.49
N ASN A 111 -29.89 -21.09 43.86
CA ASN A 111 -30.78 -20.08 44.43
C ASN A 111 -32.20 -20.61 44.60
N GLN A 112 -32.77 -21.29 43.61
CA GLN A 112 -34.10 -21.89 43.70
C GLN A 112 -34.18 -22.91 44.83
N SER A 113 -33.23 -23.83 44.94
CA SER A 113 -33.18 -24.79 46.05
C SER A 113 -33.10 -24.09 47.41
N GLY A 114 -32.32 -23.00 47.50
CA GLY A 114 -32.24 -22.18 48.70
C GLY A 114 -33.56 -21.49 49.06
N CYS A 115 -34.21 -20.84 48.09
CA CYS A 115 -35.47 -20.14 48.30
C CYS A 115 -36.61 -21.10 48.66
N ILE A 116 -36.70 -22.27 48.00
CA ILE A 116 -37.71 -23.28 48.33
C ILE A 116 -37.47 -23.79 49.76
N LYS A 117 -36.21 -24.02 50.16
CA LYS A 117 -35.88 -24.42 51.53
C LYS A 117 -36.36 -23.39 52.55
N ALA A 118 -36.04 -22.10 52.33
CA ALA A 118 -36.46 -21.01 53.22
C ALA A 118 -38.00 -20.90 53.31
N TYR A 119 -38.70 -20.97 52.18
CA TYR A 119 -40.16 -20.95 52.16
C TYR A 119 -40.79 -22.12 52.94
N LEU A 120 -40.22 -23.31 52.82
CA LEU A 120 -40.66 -24.46 53.60
C LEU A 120 -40.34 -24.29 55.09
N GLU A 121 -39.23 -23.64 55.46
CA GLU A 121 -38.92 -23.30 56.86
C GLU A 121 -40.01 -22.39 57.44
N ASP A 122 -40.39 -21.32 56.73
CA ASP A 122 -41.48 -20.41 57.15
C ASP A 122 -42.80 -21.16 57.36
N ILE A 123 -43.16 -22.09 56.46
CA ILE A 123 -44.40 -22.89 56.59
C ILE A 123 -44.32 -23.85 57.80
N LYS A 124 -43.16 -24.46 58.04
CA LYS A 124 -42.92 -25.35 59.19
C LYS A 124 -43.08 -24.58 60.51
N GLU A 125 -42.60 -23.34 60.57
CA GLU A 125 -42.73 -22.47 61.75
C GLU A 125 -44.19 -22.17 62.11
N VAL A 126 -45.08 -22.09 61.13
CA VAL A 126 -46.53 -21.90 61.33
C VAL A 126 -47.25 -23.20 61.73
N GLY A 127 -46.51 -24.30 61.93
CA GLY A 127 -47.02 -25.56 62.50
C GLY A 127 -47.44 -26.60 61.45
N ALA A 128 -47.15 -26.39 60.17
CA ALA A 128 -47.39 -27.39 59.14
C ALA A 128 -46.39 -28.55 59.23
N GLN A 129 -46.86 -29.76 58.96
CA GLN A 129 -45.98 -30.94 58.90
C GLN A 129 -45.27 -31.01 57.54
N ILE A 130 -43.98 -30.74 57.54
CA ILE A 130 -43.10 -30.93 56.37
C ILE A 130 -42.10 -32.05 56.69
N PHE A 131 -41.95 -32.98 55.75
CA PHE A 131 -40.99 -34.08 55.88
C PHE A 131 -39.55 -33.56 55.94
N GLU A 132 -38.83 -33.91 57.01
CA GLU A 132 -37.44 -33.51 57.22
C GLU A 132 -36.51 -33.93 56.06
N ALA A 133 -36.79 -35.08 55.45
CA ALA A 133 -36.10 -35.56 54.25
C ALA A 133 -36.13 -34.54 53.10
N ARG A 134 -37.18 -33.72 52.98
CA ARG A 134 -37.29 -32.70 51.94
C ARG A 134 -36.31 -31.54 52.16
N PHE A 135 -36.12 -31.11 53.41
CA PHE A 135 -35.12 -30.09 53.76
C PHE A 135 -33.70 -30.57 53.48
N GLN A 136 -33.40 -31.81 53.87
CA GLN A 136 -32.10 -32.42 53.63
C GLN A 136 -31.80 -32.55 52.14
N SER A 137 -32.79 -32.98 51.34
CA SER A 137 -32.66 -33.04 49.88
C SER A 137 -32.35 -31.67 49.27
N LEU A 138 -33.08 -30.61 49.65
CA LEU A 138 -32.85 -29.27 49.10
C LEU A 138 -31.50 -28.67 49.53
N ALA A 139 -31.07 -28.96 50.76
CA ALA A 139 -29.73 -28.58 51.23
C ALA A 139 -28.63 -29.31 50.46
N ALA A 140 -28.81 -30.61 50.22
CA ALA A 140 -27.89 -31.43 49.43
C ALA A 140 -27.84 -30.95 47.97
N ASP A 141 -28.98 -30.64 47.34
CA ASP A 141 -29.05 -30.08 45.99
C ASP A 141 -28.32 -28.74 45.90
N LYS A 142 -28.56 -27.83 46.85
CA LYS A 142 -27.84 -26.54 46.90
C LYS A 142 -26.33 -26.73 47.04
N ALA A 143 -25.91 -27.61 47.96
CA ALA A 143 -24.49 -27.91 48.16
C ALA A 143 -23.86 -28.52 46.90
N LYS A 144 -24.58 -29.42 46.21
CA LYS A 144 -24.19 -30.01 44.94
C LYS A 144 -24.00 -28.94 43.86
N TYR A 145 -24.97 -28.04 43.66
CA TYR A 145 -24.84 -26.97 42.66
C TYR A 145 -23.71 -25.98 42.97
N ILE A 146 -23.49 -25.65 44.24
CA ILE A 146 -22.33 -24.81 44.63
C ILE A 146 -21.01 -25.52 44.34
N ALA A 147 -20.93 -26.83 44.61
CA ALA A 147 -19.74 -27.63 44.28
C ALA A 147 -19.53 -27.72 42.76
N GLU A 148 -20.59 -27.93 41.98
CA GLU A 148 -20.53 -27.92 40.50
C GLU A 148 -20.07 -26.56 39.96
N LEU A 149 -20.56 -25.44 40.53
CA LEU A 149 -20.12 -24.10 40.15
C LEU A 149 -18.63 -23.89 40.45
N GLY A 150 -18.16 -24.33 41.61
CA GLY A 150 -16.74 -24.25 41.98
C GLY A 150 -15.82 -25.15 41.16
N ALA A 151 -16.38 -26.17 40.51
CA ALA A 151 -15.66 -27.08 39.61
C ALA A 151 -15.68 -26.61 38.14
N LEU A 152 -16.44 -25.57 37.79
CA LEU A 152 -16.52 -25.08 36.42
C LEU A 152 -15.23 -24.35 36.03
N ASP A 153 -14.56 -24.84 34.98
CA ASP A 153 -13.43 -24.15 34.35
C ASP A 153 -13.97 -23.11 33.35
N VAL A 154 -14.26 -21.91 33.86
CA VAL A 154 -14.79 -20.80 33.05
C VAL A 154 -13.65 -20.14 32.29
N VAL A 155 -13.77 -20.08 30.96
CA VAL A 155 -12.79 -19.37 30.14
C VAL A 155 -12.82 -17.87 30.45
N GLU A 156 -11.75 -17.32 31.02
CA GLU A 156 -11.64 -15.87 31.24
C GLU A 156 -11.31 -15.15 29.93
N VAL A 157 -12.14 -14.17 29.55
CA VAL A 157 -11.90 -13.28 28.40
C VAL A 157 -11.47 -11.92 28.94
N THR A 158 -10.30 -11.47 28.51
CA THR A 158 -9.65 -10.22 28.95
C THR A 158 -9.53 -9.23 27.80
N ASP A 159 -9.27 -7.96 28.10
CA ASP A 159 -9.06 -6.93 27.06
C ASP A 159 -7.89 -7.26 26.13
N ALA A 160 -6.85 -7.92 26.66
CA ALA A 160 -5.71 -8.39 25.87
C ALA A 160 -6.12 -9.38 24.76
N ASP A 161 -7.23 -10.10 24.92
CA ASP A 161 -7.77 -10.96 23.85
C ASP A 161 -8.33 -10.16 22.69
N PHE A 162 -8.60 -8.86 22.85
CA PHE A 162 -9.14 -8.00 21.80
C PHE A 162 -8.09 -7.07 21.19
N GLU A 163 -6.94 -6.89 21.86
CA GLU A 163 -5.85 -6.08 21.34
C GLU A 163 -5.33 -6.62 20.00
N VAL A 164 -5.40 -5.77 18.98
CA VAL A 164 -4.80 -6.02 17.67
C VAL A 164 -3.50 -5.24 17.61
N THR A 165 -2.45 -5.75 18.23
CA THR A 165 -1.10 -5.27 17.96
C THR A 165 -0.56 -6.06 16.77
N PRO A 166 -0.37 -5.45 15.59
CA PRO A 166 0.41 -6.06 14.54
C PRO A 166 1.82 -6.29 15.12
N ARG A 167 2.34 -7.52 15.02
CA ARG A 167 3.75 -7.74 15.32
C ARG A 167 4.53 -6.90 14.32
N ARG A 168 5.16 -5.81 14.79
CA ARG A 168 6.15 -5.08 14.01
C ARG A 168 7.39 -5.96 13.90
N SER A 169 7.42 -6.85 12.90
CA SER A 169 8.64 -7.53 12.46
C SER A 169 9.24 -6.82 11.25
N PHE A 170 9.12 -5.50 11.18
CA PHE A 170 9.85 -4.70 10.22
C PHE A 170 11.22 -4.39 10.82
N GLU A 171 12.16 -5.32 10.70
CA GLU A 171 13.54 -4.89 10.51
C GLU A 171 13.61 -4.34 9.09
N PRO A 172 13.83 -3.03 8.90
CA PRO A 172 13.99 -2.49 7.57
C PRO A 172 15.29 -3.09 7.00
N SER A 173 15.16 -4.04 6.08
CA SER A 173 16.25 -4.50 5.21
C SER A 173 16.64 -3.40 4.19
N SER A 174 16.65 -2.13 4.59
CA SER A 174 17.09 -1.00 3.78
C SER A 174 18.60 -1.05 3.48
N GLU A 175 19.38 -1.85 4.22
CA GLU A 175 20.82 -1.99 3.98
C GLU A 175 21.19 -2.81 2.73
N ARG A 176 20.31 -3.69 2.22
CA ARG A 176 20.66 -4.51 1.05
C ARG A 176 20.49 -3.81 -0.30
N VAL A 177 19.62 -2.81 -0.40
CA VAL A 177 19.35 -2.14 -1.68
C VAL A 177 20.41 -1.07 -2.01
N VAL A 178 21.06 -0.49 -0.99
CA VAL A 178 22.08 0.55 -1.21
C VAL A 178 23.44 -0.06 -1.60
N ALA A 179 23.75 -1.27 -1.15
CA ALA A 179 25.05 -1.92 -1.42
C ALA A 179 25.19 -2.41 -2.87
N ASP A 180 24.16 -3.02 -3.45
CA ASP A 180 24.23 -3.54 -4.83
C ASP A 180 24.10 -2.45 -5.91
N VAL A 181 23.40 -1.35 -5.60
CA VAL A 181 23.36 -0.17 -6.48
C VAL A 181 24.69 0.59 -6.43
N ALA A 182 25.34 0.71 -5.27
CA ALA A 182 26.66 1.33 -5.17
C ALA A 182 27.76 0.53 -5.90
N ALA A 183 27.66 -0.80 -5.92
CA ALA A 183 28.61 -1.65 -6.65
C ALA A 183 28.44 -1.58 -8.17
N SER A 184 27.21 -1.39 -8.68
CA SER A 184 26.93 -1.31 -10.12
C SER A 184 27.04 0.11 -10.69
N LEU A 185 26.79 1.16 -9.90
CA LEU A 185 26.92 2.56 -10.33
C LEU A 185 28.38 3.04 -10.41
N ASN A 186 29.31 2.38 -9.70
CA ASN A 186 30.74 2.71 -9.74
C ASN A 186 31.48 2.26 -11.02
N GLN A 187 30.79 1.66 -12.00
CA GLN A 187 31.39 1.31 -13.31
C GLN A 187 31.19 2.37 -14.40
N TYR A 188 30.34 3.38 -14.20
CA TYR A 188 30.19 4.49 -15.15
C TYR A 188 30.65 5.81 -14.51
N GLY A 189 31.93 6.10 -14.75
CA GLY A 189 32.60 7.39 -14.70
C GLY A 189 31.89 8.55 -14.00
N SER A 190 32.36 8.83 -12.78
CA SER A 190 32.29 10.14 -12.13
C SER A 190 32.88 11.24 -13.04
N HIS A 191 32.03 11.94 -13.78
CA HIS A 191 32.35 13.22 -14.42
C HIS A 191 31.10 14.09 -14.53
N MET A 192 30.58 14.56 -13.40
CA MET A 192 29.76 15.77 -13.37
C MET A 192 30.22 16.64 -12.21
N SER A 193 31.06 17.61 -12.53
CA SER A 193 31.38 18.73 -11.64
C SER A 193 30.10 19.50 -11.32
N PRO A 194 29.87 19.94 -10.06
CA PRO A 194 28.67 20.69 -9.73
C PRO A 194 28.79 22.12 -10.26
N GLN A 195 28.14 22.39 -11.40
CA GLN A 195 27.81 23.76 -11.78
C GLN A 195 26.68 24.24 -10.86
N ARG A 196 27.03 25.22 -10.02
CA ARG A 196 26.08 26.03 -9.26
C ARG A 196 25.10 26.70 -10.23
N CYS A 197 23.90 26.18 -10.31
CA CYS A 197 22.76 26.94 -10.82
C CYS A 197 22.14 27.70 -9.64
N VAL A 198 22.33 29.00 -9.67
CA VAL A 198 21.66 29.99 -8.83
C VAL A 198 20.18 29.97 -9.25
N ALA A 199 19.29 29.55 -8.37
CA ALA A 199 17.85 29.68 -8.58
C ALA A 199 17.42 31.00 -7.96
N ASP A 200 16.97 31.93 -8.80
CA ASP A 200 16.22 33.09 -8.36
C ASP A 200 15.00 33.30 -9.30
N LEU A 201 13.86 33.50 -8.63
CA LEU A 201 12.60 34.11 -9.09
C LEU A 201 11.54 33.30 -9.89
N SER A 202 10.45 33.03 -9.16
CA SER A 202 9.07 33.48 -9.42
C SER A 202 8.11 32.75 -10.40
N SER A 203 7.04 32.24 -9.78
CA SER A 203 5.62 32.54 -10.03
C SER A 203 4.92 32.09 -11.33
N GLY A 204 3.83 31.33 -11.14
CA GLY A 204 2.71 31.16 -12.09
C GLY A 204 1.95 29.86 -11.79
N SER A 205 0.92 29.88 -10.94
CA SER A 205 -0.49 30.08 -11.28
C SER A 205 -1.25 28.76 -11.48
N SER A 206 -2.40 28.71 -10.83
CA SER A 206 -3.43 27.68 -10.73
C SER A 206 -3.92 27.08 -12.06
N SER A 207 -4.29 25.80 -12.03
CA SER A 207 -5.44 25.27 -12.76
C SER A 207 -6.02 24.09 -11.99
N ASP A 208 -7.23 24.30 -11.48
CA ASP A 208 -8.12 23.28 -10.95
C ASP A 208 -8.56 22.37 -12.11
N GLU A 209 -8.23 21.08 -12.03
CA GLU A 209 -8.82 20.05 -12.88
C GLU A 209 -9.95 19.39 -12.07
N GLU A 210 -11.18 19.84 -12.30
CA GLU A 210 -12.39 19.16 -11.84
C GLU A 210 -12.52 17.82 -12.58
N GLY A 211 -12.34 16.71 -11.86
CA GLY A 211 -12.54 15.37 -12.39
C GLY A 211 -14.03 15.06 -12.57
N GLU A 212 -14.49 14.93 -13.82
CA GLU A 212 -15.82 14.41 -14.14
C GLU A 212 -15.93 12.93 -13.76
N VAL A 213 -16.72 12.63 -12.72
CA VAL A 213 -17.01 11.25 -12.29
C VAL A 213 -18.22 10.72 -13.06
N ARG A 214 -18.01 9.69 -13.90
CA ARG A 214 -19.07 8.95 -14.60
C ARG A 214 -19.39 7.64 -13.89
N ASP A 215 -20.65 7.20 -13.98
CA ASP A 215 -21.06 5.87 -13.51
C ASP A 215 -20.40 4.78 -14.38
N PRO A 216 -19.61 3.85 -13.81
CA PRO A 216 -18.91 2.82 -14.58
C PRO A 216 -19.84 1.78 -15.23
N SER A 217 -21.13 1.74 -14.88
CA SER A 217 -22.09 0.78 -15.42
C SER A 217 -22.96 1.32 -16.56
N THR A 218 -23.19 2.63 -16.61
CA THR A 218 -24.10 3.27 -17.58
C THR A 218 -23.41 4.33 -18.44
N GLY A 219 -22.26 4.87 -18.01
CA GLY A 219 -21.50 5.90 -18.73
C GLY A 219 -22.15 7.29 -18.71
N GLU A 220 -23.26 7.47 -17.99
CA GLU A 220 -23.93 8.76 -17.83
C GLU A 220 -23.22 9.64 -16.79
N PHE A 221 -23.33 10.95 -16.98
CA PHE A 221 -22.78 11.96 -16.09
C PHE A 221 -23.62 12.05 -14.82
N LEU A 222 -22.97 11.89 -13.65
CA LEU A 222 -23.65 12.06 -12.38
C LEU A 222 -23.87 13.55 -12.11
N ALA A 223 -25.13 13.93 -11.87
CA ALA A 223 -25.46 15.32 -11.54
C ALA A 223 -24.77 15.74 -10.22
N PRO A 224 -24.20 16.96 -10.14
CA PRO A 224 -23.52 17.42 -8.95
C PRO A 224 -24.50 17.56 -7.77
N LEU A 225 -24.25 16.77 -6.72
CA LEU A 225 -24.95 16.86 -5.43
C LEU A 225 -24.50 18.13 -4.69
N SER A 226 -24.96 19.30 -5.15
CA SER A 226 -24.93 20.52 -4.35
C SER A 226 -26.21 20.57 -3.51
N GLY A 227 -26.06 20.49 -2.20
CA GLY A 227 -27.16 20.40 -1.25
C GLY A 227 -27.87 21.73 -0.97
N ASN A 228 -29.12 21.64 -0.55
CA ASN A 228 -29.63 22.37 0.62
C ASN A 228 -30.97 21.78 1.13
N PRO A 229 -31.30 21.96 2.42
CA PRO A 229 -32.31 21.20 3.15
C PRO A 229 -33.72 21.77 2.94
N VAL A 230 -34.72 20.89 2.89
CA VAL A 230 -36.14 21.28 2.96
C VAL A 230 -36.68 20.96 4.35
N THR A 231 -37.06 22.00 5.07
CA THR A 231 -37.83 22.00 6.32
C THR A 231 -39.18 21.28 6.19
N PRO A 232 -39.69 20.60 7.23
CA PRO A 232 -41.01 19.99 7.21
C PRO A 232 -42.09 21.05 7.47
N ALA A 233 -43.05 21.17 6.56
CA ALA A 233 -44.30 21.89 6.81
C ALA A 233 -45.30 20.93 7.44
N ALA A 234 -45.78 21.29 8.63
CA ALA A 234 -46.92 20.69 9.29
C ALA A 234 -48.18 20.87 8.44
N GLN A 235 -49.00 19.83 8.33
CA GLN A 235 -50.44 19.97 8.12
C GLN A 235 -51.19 18.92 8.96
N THR A 236 -52.26 19.44 9.56
CA THR A 236 -53.33 18.85 10.37
C THR A 236 -54.05 17.68 9.73
#